data_AF-A0A8T7GTS4-F1
#
_entry.id   AF-A0A8T7GTS4-F1
#
_cell.length_a   1.000
_cell.length_b   1.000
_cell.length_c   1.000
_cell.angle_alpha   90.00
_cell.angle_beta   90.00
_cell.angle_gamma   90.00
#
_symmetry.space_group_name_H-M   'P 1'
#
loop_
_entity.id
_entity.type
_entity.pdbx_description
1 polymer ?
#
loop_
_entity_poly.entity_id
_entity_poly.type
_entity_poly.pdbx_seq_one_letter_code
_entity_poly.pdbx_strand_id
1 'polypeptide(L)'
;MRLDKLEARPLRLPYSTRNAKALAARLRRATALSDGGYTVYFIVGGLRETLYACQAERVDVKILYETVDDVLSGLRHRVPLVELRLDECSLRTRWDGSMLRLDPEAVVSCEKCRSVDP
;
A
#
# COMPACT_ATOMS: atom_id res chain seq x y z
N MET A 1 -20.13 5.58 -17.68
CA MET A 1 -19.96 4.33 -16.92
C MET A 1 -20.46 4.59 -15.51
N ARG A 2 -21.56 3.95 -15.07
CA ARG A 2 -22.17 4.18 -13.75
C ARG A 2 -21.37 3.46 -12.66
N LEU A 3 -21.09 4.15 -11.55
CA LEU A 3 -20.22 3.74 -10.45
C LEU A 3 -20.90 2.78 -9.44
N ASP A 4 -22.09 2.26 -9.76
CA ASP A 4 -23.05 1.83 -8.76
C ASP A 4 -23.00 0.31 -8.43
N LYS A 5 -22.01 -0.44 -8.95
CA LYS A 5 -22.00 -1.92 -8.87
C LYS A 5 -20.65 -2.59 -8.60
N LEU A 6 -19.68 -1.88 -8.04
CA LEU A 6 -18.50 -2.53 -7.47
C LEU A 6 -18.71 -2.54 -5.95
N GLU A 7 -18.94 -3.72 -5.37
CA GLU A 7 -18.86 -3.94 -3.92
C GLU A 7 -17.41 -3.75 -3.46
N ALA A 8 -16.97 -2.50 -3.46
CA ALA A 8 -15.65 -2.05 -3.10
C ALA A 8 -15.42 -2.31 -1.60
N ARG A 9 -14.70 -3.38 -1.26
CA ARG A 9 -14.29 -3.61 0.13
C ARG A 9 -13.12 -2.69 0.50
N PRO A 10 -13.31 -1.75 1.43
CA PRO A 10 -12.27 -0.78 1.74
C PRO A 10 -11.08 -1.46 2.44
N LEU A 11 -9.96 -1.53 1.76
CA LEU A 11 -8.71 -2.00 2.35
C LEU A 11 -7.96 -0.83 2.98
N ARG A 12 -8.10 -0.64 4.31
CA ARG A 12 -7.29 0.34 5.05
C ARG A 12 -5.90 -0.21 5.34
N LEU A 13 -4.89 0.53 4.92
CA LEU A 13 -3.48 0.19 5.12
C LEU A 13 -2.82 1.18 6.06
N PRO A 14 -2.05 0.68 7.05
CA PRO A 14 -1.28 1.56 7.90
C PRO A 14 -0.19 2.24 7.07
N TYR A 15 -0.03 3.55 7.25
CA TYR A 15 1.04 4.30 6.60
C TYR A 15 2.43 3.74 6.94
N SER A 16 2.58 3.18 8.15
CA SER A 16 3.84 2.57 8.58
C SER A 16 3.66 1.26 9.37
N THR A 17 4.63 0.34 9.24
CA THR A 17 4.66 -0.92 10.01
C THR A 17 6.09 -1.47 10.12
N ARG A 18 6.37 -2.26 11.17
CA ARG A 18 7.60 -3.08 11.23
C ARG A 18 7.42 -4.50 10.68
N ASN A 19 6.18 -4.93 10.43
CA ASN A 19 5.88 -6.30 10.08
C ASN A 19 5.36 -6.40 8.63
N ALA A 20 6.30 -6.48 7.69
CA ALA A 20 6.00 -6.61 6.26
C ALA A 20 5.19 -7.86 5.94
N LYS A 21 5.47 -8.99 6.64
CA LYS A 21 4.78 -10.26 6.40
C LYS A 21 3.31 -10.16 6.78
N ALA A 22 3.00 -9.53 7.93
CA ALA A 22 1.64 -9.27 8.35
C ALA A 22 0.91 -8.31 7.39
N LEU A 23 1.60 -7.27 6.93
CA LEU A 23 1.07 -6.34 5.92
C LEU A 23 0.73 -7.07 4.60
N ALA A 24 1.67 -7.85 4.07
CA ALA A 24 1.48 -8.62 2.84
C ALA A 24 0.35 -9.66 2.99
N ALA A 25 0.25 -10.35 4.14
CA ALA A 25 -0.83 -11.29 4.40
C ALA A 25 -2.20 -10.60 4.48
N ARG A 26 -2.27 -9.41 5.10
CA ARG A 26 -3.48 -8.59 5.16
C ARG A 26 -3.91 -8.15 3.75
N LEU A 27 -2.96 -7.70 2.94
CA LEU A 27 -3.20 -7.31 1.54
C LEU A 27 -3.70 -8.49 0.71
N ARG A 28 -2.99 -9.63 0.73
CA ARG A 28 -3.37 -10.82 -0.05
C ARG A 28 -4.75 -11.34 0.31
N ARG A 29 -5.11 -11.36 1.60
CA ARG A 29 -6.45 -11.74 2.03
C ARG A 29 -7.51 -10.77 1.52
N ALA A 30 -7.23 -9.47 1.52
CA ALA A 30 -8.16 -8.48 1.02
C ALA A 30 -8.34 -8.56 -0.51
N THR A 31 -7.27 -8.88 -1.26
CA THR A 31 -7.33 -8.99 -2.72
C THR A 31 -7.93 -10.31 -3.20
N ALA A 32 -7.80 -11.39 -2.43
CA ALA A 32 -8.34 -12.72 -2.77
C ALA A 32 -9.87 -12.83 -2.59
N LEU A 33 -10.52 -11.85 -1.95
CA LEU A 33 -11.96 -11.87 -1.64
C LEU A 33 -12.80 -11.00 -2.59
N SER A 34 -12.24 -10.56 -3.73
CA SER A 34 -12.90 -9.68 -4.69
C SER A 34 -13.06 -10.36 -6.04
N ASP A 35 -14.30 -10.52 -6.51
CA ASP A 35 -14.67 -11.04 -7.84
C ASP A 35 -14.95 -9.90 -8.85
N GLY A 36 -14.25 -8.78 -8.70
CA GLY A 36 -14.40 -7.57 -9.52
C GLY A 36 -13.33 -6.52 -9.20
N GLY A 37 -13.42 -5.34 -9.84
CA GLY A 37 -12.52 -4.21 -9.60
C GLY A 37 -12.37 -3.85 -8.12
N TYR A 38 -11.19 -3.36 -7.76
CA TYR A 38 -10.75 -3.13 -6.40
C TYR A 38 -10.84 -1.64 -6.07
N THR A 39 -11.24 -1.29 -4.85
CA THR A 39 -11.01 0.05 -4.28
C THR A 39 -10.14 -0.07 -3.03
N VAL A 40 -8.91 0.41 -3.12
CA VAL A 40 -7.93 0.35 -2.03
C VAL A 40 -7.82 1.73 -1.37
N TYR A 41 -7.85 1.78 -0.03
CA TYR A 41 -7.78 3.02 0.72
C TYR A 41 -6.45 3.13 1.48
N PHE A 42 -5.66 4.14 1.14
CA PHE A 42 -4.42 4.44 1.82
C PHE A 42 -4.60 5.66 2.69
N ILE A 43 -4.21 5.56 3.96
CA ILE A 43 -4.02 6.75 4.78
C ILE A 43 -2.55 7.11 4.67
N VAL A 44 -2.26 8.28 4.13
CA VAL A 44 -0.91 8.81 3.96
C VAL A 44 -0.82 10.08 4.79
N GLY A 45 0.08 10.13 5.77
CA GLY A 45 0.33 11.38 6.51
C GLY A 45 0.83 11.20 7.94
N GLY A 46 1.55 12.23 8.41
CA GLY A 46 1.92 12.43 9.81
C GLY A 46 0.83 13.22 10.55
N LEU A 47 1.06 14.52 10.82
CA LEU A 47 0.12 15.38 11.57
C LEU A 47 -1.21 15.68 10.84
N ARG A 48 -1.28 15.53 9.52
CA ARG A 48 -2.52 15.60 8.74
C ARG A 48 -2.64 14.32 7.92
N GLU A 49 -3.64 13.51 8.23
CA GLU A 49 -3.96 12.30 7.51
C GLU A 49 -4.65 12.68 6.19
N THR A 50 -4.07 12.28 5.06
CA THR A 50 -4.73 12.38 3.74
C THR A 50 -5.16 10.99 3.32
N LEU A 51 -6.46 10.83 3.04
CA LEU A 51 -6.99 9.58 2.52
C LEU A 51 -6.83 9.55 1.00
N TYR A 52 -6.38 8.43 0.47
CA TYR A 52 -6.35 8.15 -0.97
C TYR A 52 -7.20 6.93 -1.26
N ALA A 53 -8.05 7.01 -2.28
CA ALA A 53 -8.79 5.89 -2.82
C ALA A 53 -8.24 5.53 -4.20
N CYS A 54 -7.83 4.28 -4.39
CA CYS A 54 -7.30 3.79 -5.66
C CYS A 54 -8.19 2.72 -6.26
N GLN A 55 -8.59 2.86 -7.53
CA GLN A 55 -9.48 1.94 -8.23
C GLN A 55 -8.76 1.20 -9.35
N ALA A 56 -8.73 -0.13 -9.30
CA ALA A 56 -8.00 -0.97 -10.27
C ALA A 56 -8.79 -2.22 -10.66
N GLU A 57 -8.55 -2.76 -11.86
CA GLU A 57 -9.17 -4.02 -12.29
C GLU A 57 -8.41 -5.23 -11.74
N ARG A 58 -7.09 -5.10 -11.60
CA ARG A 58 -6.19 -6.15 -11.12
C ARG A 58 -5.34 -5.64 -9.98
N VAL A 59 -5.24 -6.46 -8.93
CA VAL A 59 -4.36 -6.18 -7.79
C VAL A 59 -3.48 -7.38 -7.47
N ASP A 60 -2.17 -7.14 -7.44
CA ASP A 60 -1.17 -8.13 -7.05
C ASP A 60 -0.31 -7.64 -5.88
N VAL A 61 0.14 -8.57 -5.04
CA VAL A 61 0.91 -8.29 -3.82
C VAL A 61 2.21 -9.06 -3.83
N LYS A 62 3.30 -8.33 -4.06
CA LYS A 62 4.66 -8.87 -4.07
C LYS A 62 5.41 -8.51 -2.80
N ILE A 63 6.27 -9.43 -2.38
CA ILE A 63 7.28 -9.15 -1.36
C ILE A 63 8.61 -9.09 -2.08
N LEU A 64 9.23 -7.92 -1.99
CA LEU A 64 10.60 -7.67 -2.44
C LEU A 64 11.51 -7.70 -1.21
N TYR A 65 12.81 -7.81 -1.42
CA TYR A 65 13.77 -7.72 -0.34
C TYR A 65 14.83 -6.68 -0.67
N GLU A 66 15.13 -5.81 0.28
CA GLU A 66 16.13 -4.76 0.16
C GLU A 66 17.07 -4.80 1.35
N THR A 67 18.34 -4.47 1.12
CA THR A 67 19.32 -4.30 2.20
C THR A 67 19.29 -2.86 2.65
N VAL A 68 19.01 -2.64 3.94
CA VAL A 68 18.84 -1.32 4.53
C VAL A 68 19.68 -1.19 5.79
N ASP A 69 20.01 0.05 6.14
CA ASP A 69 20.63 0.39 7.42
C ASP A 69 19.50 0.77 8.39
N ASP A 70 19.30 -0.05 9.44
CA ASP A 70 18.25 0.20 10.42
C ASP A 70 18.75 1.05 11.58
N VAL A 71 18.11 2.20 11.79
CA VAL A 71 18.57 3.20 12.78
C VAL A 71 18.45 2.69 14.22
N LEU A 72 17.41 1.90 14.53
CA LEU A 72 17.18 1.41 15.89
C LEU A 72 18.15 0.29 16.29
N SER A 73 18.44 -0.66 15.40
CA SER A 73 19.43 -1.71 15.67
C SER A 73 20.87 -1.28 15.39
N GLY A 74 21.08 -0.24 14.57
CA GLY A 74 22.39 0.16 14.08
C GLY A 74 23.02 -0.84 13.12
N LEU A 75 22.25 -1.80 12.60
CA LEU A 75 22.73 -2.89 11.76
C LEU A 75 22.22 -2.79 10.33
N ARG A 76 23.10 -3.14 9.39
CA ARG A 76 22.74 -3.37 8.00
C ARG A 76 22.14 -4.77 7.83
N HIS A 77 20.89 -4.86 7.39
CA HIS A 77 20.25 -6.16 7.18
C HIS A 77 19.21 -6.13 6.06
N ARG A 78 18.81 -7.33 5.63
CA ARG A 78 17.85 -7.53 4.55
C ARG A 78 16.43 -7.51 5.11
N VAL A 79 15.63 -6.54 4.70
CA VAL A 79 14.23 -6.39 5.11
C VAL A 79 13.27 -6.72 3.95
N PRO A 80 12.12 -7.33 4.24
CA PRO A 80 11.05 -7.47 3.26
C PRO A 80 10.32 -6.14 3.05
N LEU A 81 10.15 -5.76 1.79
CA LEU A 81 9.31 -4.65 1.35
C LEU A 81 8.07 -5.18 0.66
N VAL A 82 6.97 -4.44 0.76
CA VAL A 82 5.70 -4.80 0.14
C VAL A 82 5.48 -3.92 -1.08
N GLU A 83 5.22 -4.55 -2.22
CA GLU A 83 4.81 -3.89 -3.46
C GLU A 83 3.37 -4.30 -3.75
N LEU A 84 2.50 -3.31 -3.90
CA LEU A 84 1.13 -3.49 -4.36
C LEU A 84 1.04 -2.99 -5.80
N ARG A 85 0.69 -3.88 -6.72
CA ARG A 85 0.48 -3.53 -8.12
C ARG A 85 -1.00 -3.32 -8.36
N LEU A 86 -1.37 -2.14 -8.84
CA LEU A 86 -2.72 -1.74 -9.19
C LEU A 86 -2.78 -1.49 -10.69
N ASP A 87 -3.24 -2.46 -11.46
CA ASP A 87 -3.05 -2.50 -12.92
C ASP A 87 -1.57 -2.25 -13.28
N GLU A 88 -1.25 -1.12 -13.90
CA GLU A 88 0.10 -0.70 -14.30
C GLU A 88 0.83 0.14 -13.22
N CYS A 89 0.14 0.58 -12.17
CA CYS A 89 0.76 1.29 -11.06
C CYS A 89 1.49 0.35 -10.11
N SER A 90 2.65 0.78 -9.61
CA SER A 90 3.37 0.10 -8.52
C SER A 90 3.42 0.99 -7.29
N LEU A 91 2.77 0.54 -6.20
CA LEU A 91 2.76 1.20 -4.90
C LEU A 91 3.65 0.41 -3.94
N ARG A 92 4.89 0.86 -3.77
CA ARG A 92 5.89 0.17 -2.95
C ARG A 92 6.06 0.84 -1.60
N THR A 93 6.30 0.03 -0.57
CA THR A 93 6.81 0.53 0.72
C THR A 93 8.31 0.76 0.66
N ARG A 94 8.78 1.86 1.22
CA ARG A 94 10.21 2.13 1.48
C ARG A 94 10.56 1.88 2.95
N TRP A 95 11.84 1.63 3.21
CA TRP A 95 12.36 1.63 4.58
C TRP A 95 12.72 3.06 4.99
N ASP A 96 12.20 3.53 6.12
CA ASP A 96 12.43 4.88 6.64
C ASP A 96 12.73 4.79 8.14
N GLY A 97 14.00 5.04 8.48
CA GLY A 97 14.58 4.88 9.82
C GLY A 97 14.57 3.42 10.29
N SER A 98 13.42 2.98 10.80
CA SER A 98 13.19 1.63 11.35
C SER A 98 11.78 1.10 11.08
N MET A 99 11.14 1.63 10.03
CA MET A 99 9.75 1.36 9.69
C MET A 99 9.63 1.20 8.18
N LEU A 100 8.76 0.29 7.75
CA LEU A 100 8.23 0.29 6.40
C LEU A 100 7.21 1.40 6.29
N ARG A 101 7.31 2.24 5.28
CA ARG A 101 6.35 3.30 4.97
C ARG A 101 5.90 3.21 3.54
N LEU A 102 4.63 3.44 3.27
CA LEU A 102 4.18 3.59 1.89
C LEU A 102 4.83 4.84 1.29
N ASP A 103 5.36 4.73 0.08
CA ASP A 103 5.93 5.87 -0.62
C ASP A 103 4.81 6.82 -1.09
N PRO A 104 4.69 8.04 -0.53
CA PRO A 104 3.61 8.96 -0.88
C PRO A 104 3.63 9.34 -2.36
N GLU A 105 4.83 9.48 -2.94
CA GLU A 105 5.00 9.89 -4.34
C GLU A 105 4.46 8.81 -5.30
N ALA A 106 4.63 7.53 -4.97
CA ALA A 106 4.06 6.42 -5.73
C ALA A 106 2.53 6.46 -5.73
N VAL A 107 1.91 6.85 -4.61
CA VAL A 107 0.45 6.97 -4.49
C VAL A 107 -0.06 8.16 -5.29
N VAL A 108 0.60 9.32 -5.18
CA VAL A 108 0.20 10.55 -5.87
C VAL A 108 0.38 10.43 -7.39
N SER A 109 1.43 9.75 -7.85
CA SER A 109 1.70 9.56 -9.29
C SER A 109 0.84 8.49 -9.95
N CYS A 110 0.17 7.64 -9.16
CA CYS A 110 -0.68 6.61 -9.72
C CYS A 110 -2.02 7.18 -10.19
N GLU A 111 -2.29 7.11 -11.49
CA GLU A 111 -3.54 7.57 -12.12
C GLU A 111 -4.81 6.87 -11.59
N LYS A 112 -4.63 5.69 -10.98
CA LYS A 112 -5.71 4.93 -10.34
C LYS A 112 -6.11 5.52 -8.99
N CYS A 113 -5.27 6.37 -8.40
CA CYS A 113 -5.44 6.94 -7.07
C CYS A 113 -5.96 8.37 -7.13
N ARG A 114 -6.85 8.72 -6.19
CA ARG A 114 -7.33 10.09 -5.98
C ARG A 114 -7.32 10.41 -4.49
N SER A 115 -6.93 11.63 -4.14
CA SER A 115 -7.13 12.14 -2.78
C SER A 115 -8.63 12.22 -2.52
N VAL A 116 -9.04 11.79 -1.34
CA VAL A 116 -10.40 11.93 -0.84
C VAL A 116 -10.30 12.85 0.36
N ASP A 117 -10.98 13.99 0.31
CA ASP A 117 -11.16 14.81 1.50
C ASP A 117 -11.93 13.97 2.54
N PRO A 118 -11.49 13.95 3.80
CA PRO A 118 -12.15 13.20 4.86
C PRO A 118 -13.55 13.72 5.20
#